data_AF-I9QAU8-F1
#
_entry.id   AF-I9QAU8-F1
#
_cell.length_a   1.000
_cell.length_b   1.000
_cell.length_c   1.000
_cell.angle_alpha   90.00
_cell.angle_beta   90.00
_cell.angle_gamma   90.00
#
_symmetry.space_group_name_H-M   'P 1'
#
loop_
_entity.id
_entity.type
_entity.pdbx_description
1 polymer ?
#
loop_
_entity_poly.entity_id
_entity_poly.type
_entity_poly.pdbx_seq_one_letter_code
_entity_poly.pdbx_strand_id
1 'polypeptide(L)' 'MFGLSLADIILERFKDFMREQLEPYKSLQVFYTQEKERFLNDKMSDYIKQNKSKEEASILARQGFVSAVGRAL' A
#
# COMPACT_ATOMS: atom_id res chain seq x y z
N MET A 1 13.80 -1.32 -17.92
CA MET A 1 12.72 -2.11 -17.30
C MET A 1 11.84 -1.15 -16.53
N PHE A 2 10.59 -0.92 -16.95
CA PHE A 2 9.65 -0.16 -16.13
C PHE A 2 9.31 -1.03 -14.92
N GLY A 3 9.79 -0.65 -13.73
CA GLY A 3 9.46 -1.35 -12.49
C GLY A 3 7.96 -1.24 -12.22
N LEU A 4 7.36 -2.30 -11.66
CA LEU A 4 5.96 -2.28 -11.24
C LEU A 4 5.69 -1.09 -10.33
N SER A 5 4.63 -0.32 -10.61
CA SER A 5 4.20 0.73 -9.70
C SER A 5 3.65 0.12 -8.42
N LEU A 6 3.61 0.89 -7.33
CA LEU A 6 3.01 0.40 -6.08
C LEU A 6 1.52 0.06 -6.22
N ALA A 7 0.81 0.73 -7.14
CA ALA A 7 -0.56 0.40 -7.45
C ALA A 7 -0.65 -0.99 -8.11
N ASP A 8 0.28 -1.31 -9.02
CA ASP A 8 0.34 -2.64 -9.65
C ASP A 8 0.64 -3.73 -8.61
N ILE A 9 1.57 -3.45 -7.68
CA ILE A 9 1.90 -4.39 -6.59
C ILE A 9 0.69 -4.63 -5.67
N ILE A 10 -0.05 -3.58 -5.31
CA ILE A 10 -1.27 -3.69 -4.50
C ILE A 10 -2.34 -4.50 -5.25
N LEU A 11 -2.52 -4.24 -6.54
CA LEU A 11 -3.51 -4.93 -7.37
C LEU A 11 -3.21 -6.43 -7.49
N GLU A 12 -1.95 -6.82 -7.72
CA GLU A 12 -1.58 -8.24 -7.78
C GLU A 12 -1.83 -8.95 -6.45
N ARG A 13 -1.42 -8.33 -5.33
CA ARG A 13 -1.71 -8.87 -3.99
C ARG A 13 -3.20 -8.97 -3.69
N PHE A 14 -3.98 -8.00 -4.17
CA PHE A 14 -5.43 -8.05 -4.05
C PHE A 14 -6.01 -9.23 -4.82
N LYS A 15 -5.57 -9.47 -6.06
CA LYS A 15 -6.00 -10.63 -6.86
C LYS A 15 -5.68 -11.95 -6.16
N ASP A 16 -4.49 -12.06 -5.58
CA ASP A 16 -4.10 -13.27 -4.85
C ASP A 16 -4.94 -13.45 -3.59
N PHE A 17 -5.16 -12.38 -2.81
CA PHE A 17 -6.07 -12.38 -1.67
C PHE A 17 -7.49 -12.84 -2.04
N MET A 18 -8.03 -12.35 -3.17
CA MET A 18 -9.35 -12.73 -3.67
C MET A 18 -9.44 -14.21 -4.09
N ARG A 19 -8.31 -14.83 -4.47
CA ARG A 19 -8.24 -16.25 -4.88
C ARG A 19 -8.02 -17.19 -3.70
N GLU A 20 -7.24 -16.78 -2.71
CA GLU A 20 -6.79 -17.63 -1.60
C GLU A 20 -7.80 -17.70 -0.44
N GLN A 21 -8.60 -16.65 -0.24
CA GLN A 21 -9.56 -16.60 0.85
C GLN A 21 -10.89 -17.26 0.49
N LEU A 22 -11.47 -18.00 1.43
CA LEU A 22 -12.80 -18.61 1.31
C LEU A 22 -13.91 -17.55 1.22
N GLU A 23 -13.80 -16.46 1.98
CA GLU A 23 -14.76 -15.36 2.01
C GLU A 23 -14.05 -13.99 1.96
N PRO A 24 -13.39 -13.66 0.84
CA PRO A 24 -12.46 -12.53 0.75
C PRO A 24 -13.11 -11.19 1.12
N TYR A 25 -14.39 -11.01 0.75
CA TYR A 25 -15.14 -9.79 1.05
C TYR A 25 -15.33 -9.56 2.56
N LYS A 26 -15.45 -10.60 3.37
CA LYS A 26 -15.55 -10.48 4.84
C LYS A 26 -14.22 -10.07 5.48
N SER A 27 -13.10 -10.35 4.81
CA SER A 27 -11.75 -10.08 5.30
C SER A 27 -11.07 -8.91 4.59
N LEU A 28 -11.79 -8.12 3.80
CA LEU A 28 -11.24 -6.95 3.10
C LEU A 28 -10.53 -5.97 4.05
N GLN A 29 -11.09 -5.73 5.23
CA GLN A 29 -10.48 -4.84 6.22
C GLN A 29 -9.09 -5.33 6.64
N VAL A 30 -8.89 -6.65 6.74
CA VAL A 30 -7.60 -7.26 7.08
C VAL A 30 -6.61 -7.00 5.95
N PHE A 31 -7.02 -7.23 4.69
CA PHE A 31 -6.19 -6.92 3.52
C PHE A 31 -5.75 -5.45 3.51
N TYR A 32 -6.70 -4.52 3.63
CA TYR A 32 -6.38 -3.08 3.64
C TYR A 32 -5.46 -2.68 4.78
N THR A 33 -5.62 -3.27 5.97
CA THR A 33 -4.76 -2.97 7.13
C THR A 33 -3.33 -3.44 6.88
N GLN A 34 -3.15 -4.65 6.36
CA GLN A 34 -1.83 -5.20 6.05
C GLN A 34 -1.13 -4.43 4.93
N GLU A 35 -1.84 -4.14 3.83
CA GLU A 35 -1.25 -3.40 2.71
C GLU A 35 -0.92 -1.95 3.09
N LYS A 36 -1.72 -1.32 3.95
CA LYS A 36 -1.39 -0.01 4.51
C LYS A 36 -0.09 -0.06 5.29
N GLU A 37 0.09 -1.03 6.18
CA GLU A 37 1.31 -1.15 6.99
C GLU A 37 2.55 -1.36 6.10
N ARG A 38 2.46 -2.26 5.12
CA ARG A 38 3.55 -2.50 4.16
C ARG A 38 3.91 -1.24 3.37
N PHE A 39 2.90 -0.54 2.84
CA PHE A 39 3.10 0.69 2.07
C PHE A 39 3.74 1.79 2.90
N LEU A 40 3.25 2.00 4.13
CA LEU A 40 3.80 3.01 5.04
C LEU A 40 5.26 2.69 5.38
N ASN A 41 5.58 1.44 5.70
CA ASN A 41 6.94 1.04 6.04
C ASN A 41 7.93 1.25 4.89
N ASP A 42 7.52 0.93 3.65
CA ASP A 42 8.31 1.17 2.45
C ASP A 42 8.55 2.67 2.21
N LYS A 43 7.47 3.47 2.17
CA LYS A 43 7.56 4.89 1.78
C LYS A 43 8.10 5.81 2.86
N MET A 44 7.84 5.53 4.13
CA MET A 44 8.38 6.35 5.22
C MET A 44 9.91 6.30 5.24
N SER A 45 10.52 5.14 4.96
CA SER A 45 11.98 5.03 4.87
C SER A 45 12.54 5.91 3.74
N ASP A 46 11.90 5.87 2.57
CA ASP A 46 12.30 6.69 1.42
C ASP A 46 12.19 8.19 1.70
N TYR A 47 11.09 8.64 2.32
CA TYR A 47 10.91 10.05 2.63
C TYR A 47 11.88 10.54 3.70
N ILE A 48 12.18 9.72 4.71
CA ILE A 48 13.20 10.06 5.71
C ILE A 48 14.58 10.20 5.05
N LYS A 49 14.94 9.32 4.09
CA LYS A 49 16.17 9.46 3.29
C LYS A 49 16.19 10.72 2.41
N GLN A 50 15.03 11.28 2.10
CA GLN A 50 14.87 12.56 1.40
C GLN A 50 14.83 13.76 2.34
N ASN A 51 15.35 13.64 3.57
CA ASN A 51 15.34 14.69 4.60
C ASN A 51 13.94 15.18 5.02
N LYS A 52 12.89 14.37 4.84
CA LYS A 52 11.59 14.67 5.43
C LYS A 52 11.60 14.34 6.92
N SER A 53 10.94 15.17 7.72
CA SER A 53 10.67 14.82 9.11
C SER A 53 9.81 13.56 9.20
N LYS A 54 9.83 12.89 10.35
CA LYS A 54 8.99 11.70 10.59
C LYS A 54 7.50 12.01 10.41
N GLU A 55 7.07 13.21 10.81
CA GLU A 55 5.69 13.68 10.69
C GLU A 55 5.30 13.85 9.22
N GLU A 56 6.11 14.57 8.43
CA GLU A 56 5.89 14.77 7.00
C GLU A 56 5.92 13.45 6.22
N ALA A 57 6.88 12.57 6.53
CA ALA A 57 6.97 11.25 5.94
C ALA A 57 5.71 10.41 6.19
N SER A 58 5.17 10.46 7.42
CA SER A 58 3.91 9.78 7.78
C SER A 58 2.73 10.33 6.99
N ILE A 59 2.61 11.66 6.85
CA ILE A 59 1.54 12.30 6.08
C ILE A 59 1.62 11.91 4.60
N LEU A 60 2.80 12.05 3.98
CA LEU A 60 3.02 11.73 2.58
C LEU A 60 2.77 10.24 2.29
N ALA A 61 3.19 9.34 3.18
CA ALA A 61 2.98 7.91 3.01
C ALA A 61 1.48 7.55 3.11
N ARG A 62 0.73 8.17 4.04
CA ARG A 62 -0.73 7.96 4.14
C ARG A 62 -1.47 8.46 2.91
N GLN A 63 -1.13 9.63 2.39
CA GLN A 63 -1.71 10.18 1.16
C GLN A 63 -1.36 9.29 -0.05
N GLY A 64 -0.10 8.87 -0.15
CA GLY A 64 0.37 7.97 -1.18
C GLY A 64 -0.40 6.64 -1.19
N PHE A 65 -0.68 6.07 -0.01
CA PHE A 65 -1.44 4.84 0.11
C PHE A 65 -2.87 4.99 -0.42
N VAL A 66 -3.60 6.02 0.01
CA VAL A 66 -4.96 6.29 -0.48
C VAL A 66 -4.99 6.45 -2.00
N SER A 67 -4.01 7.19 -2.54
CA SER A 67 -3.88 7.42 -3.97
C SER A 67 -3.54 6.14 -4.75
N ALA A 68 -2.68 5.27 -4.21
CA ALA A 68 -2.30 4.01 -4.85
C ALA A 68 -3.44 3.00 -4.84
N VAL A 69 -4.15 2.87 -3.72
CA VAL A 69 -5.34 2.02 -3.61
C VAL A 69 -6.43 2.47 -4.59
N GLY A 70 -6.78 3.75 -4.64
CA GLY A 70 -7.84 4.24 -5.54
C GLY A 70 -7.49 4.20 -7.03
N ARG A 71 -6.21 3.95 -7.39
CA ARG A 71 -5.82 3.63 -8.77
C ARG A 71 -5.86 2.13 -9.06
N ALA A 72 -5.68 1.31 -8.03
CA ALA A 72 -5.60 -0.14 -8.15
C ALA A 72 -6.97 -0.80 -8.14
N LEU A 73 -7.89 -0.31 -7.30
CA LEU A 73 -9.20 -0.90 -6.99
C LEU A 73 -10.33 0.08 -7.31
#